data_AF-A0A8X6YG47-F1
#
_entry.id   AF-A0A8X6YG47-F1
#
_cell.length_a   1.000
_cell.length_b   1.000
_cell.length_c   1.000
_cell.angle_alpha   90.00
_cell.angle_beta   90.00
_cell.angle_gamma   90.00
#
_symmetry.space_group_name_H-M   'P 1'
#
loop_
_entity.id
_entity.type
_entity.pdbx_description
1 polymer ?
#
loop_
_entity_poly.entity_id
_entity_poly.type
_entity_poly.pdbx_seq_one_letter_code
_entity_poly.pdbx_strand_id
1 'polypeptide(L)'
;MLGIQRIRTTPYHPYSNGMVERLHRTLKQAIPCHDTKWTESLPVVLLGLRACIKEDLNASCAKMVFGKTILLPGEFFEPASQTPTDPSEFLLRLRETFRTLKPTPASCHSSTSCFVHTALKTCSHVFVRVEGLKP
;
A
#
# COMPACT_ATOMS: atom_id res chain seq x y z
N MET A 1 10.22 8.92 -28.25
CA MET A 1 8.87 9.54 -28.21
C MET A 1 8.09 8.81 -27.12
N LEU A 2 7.53 9.50 -26.12
CA LEU A 2 7.01 8.89 -24.87
C LEU A 2 5.71 8.07 -25.01
N GLY A 3 5.21 7.81 -26.24
CA GLY A 3 3.98 7.04 -26.47
C GLY A 3 2.69 7.69 -25.96
N ILE A 4 2.71 9.00 -25.63
CA ILE A 4 1.58 9.70 -25.02
C ILE A 4 0.56 10.11 -26.09
N GLN A 5 -0.70 9.69 -25.91
CA GLN A 5 -1.83 10.14 -26.74
C GLN A 5 -2.55 11.32 -26.09
N ARG A 6 -2.61 12.45 -26.79
CA ARG A 6 -3.33 13.65 -26.33
C ARG A 6 -4.82 13.54 -26.65
N ILE A 7 -5.66 13.56 -25.62
CA ILE A 7 -7.11 13.68 -25.76
C ILE A 7 -7.50 15.17 -25.61
N ARG A 8 -8.37 15.67 -26.48
CA ARG A 8 -8.90 17.04 -26.41
C ARG A 8 -10.37 17.00 -26.01
N THR A 9 -10.75 17.88 -25.09
CA THR A 9 -12.16 18.10 -24.77
C THR A 9 -12.80 19.02 -25.80
N THR A 10 -14.08 18.81 -26.10
CA THR A 10 -14.85 19.70 -26.96
C THR A 10 -15.14 21.02 -26.22
N PRO A 11 -15.13 22.17 -26.91
CA PRO A 11 -15.53 23.44 -26.33
C PRO A 11 -16.94 23.36 -25.71
N TYR A 12 -17.16 24.08 -24.61
CA TYR A 12 -18.47 24.21 -23.93
C TYR A 12 -19.13 22.89 -23.48
N HIS A 13 -18.36 21.82 -23.30
CA HIS A 13 -18.87 20.54 -22.79
C HIS A 13 -18.22 20.18 -21.44
N PRO A 14 -18.75 20.72 -20.32
CA PRO A 14 -18.13 20.61 -18.99
C PRO A 14 -18.07 19.17 -18.45
N TYR A 15 -18.89 18.26 -18.97
CA TYR A 15 -18.89 16.86 -18.56
C TYR A 15 -17.54 16.16 -18.85
N SER A 16 -16.87 16.52 -19.94
CA SER A 16 -15.63 15.87 -20.39
C SER A 16 -14.47 15.99 -19.40
N ASN A 17 -14.47 17.00 -18.52
CA ASN A 17 -13.39 17.20 -17.53
C ASN A 17 -13.91 17.31 -16.09
N GLY A 18 -15.14 16.87 -15.84
CA GLY A 18 -15.83 17.12 -14.59
C GLY A 18 -15.11 16.59 -13.34
N MET A 19 -14.36 15.48 -13.44
CA MET A 19 -13.60 14.95 -12.31
C MET A 19 -12.45 15.87 -11.89
N VAL A 20 -11.69 16.39 -12.84
CA VAL A 20 -10.57 17.31 -12.58
C VAL A 20 -11.11 18.65 -12.09
N GLU A 21 -12.19 19.14 -12.68
CA GLU A 21 -12.84 20.39 -12.25
C GLU A 21 -13.40 20.29 -10.82
N ARG A 22 -14.01 19.15 -10.46
CA ARG A 22 -14.43 18.87 -9.08
C ARG A 22 -13.25 18.90 -8.12
N LEU A 23 -12.15 18.23 -8.46
CA LEU A 23 -10.93 18.23 -7.66
C LEU A 23 -10.37 19.65 -7.48
N HIS A 24 -10.31 20.43 -8.56
CA HIS A 24 -9.85 21.82 -8.51
C HIS A 24 -10.73 22.71 -7.63
N ARG A 25 -12.06 22.50 -7.63
CA ARG A 25 -12.96 23.24 -6.73
C ARG A 25 -12.64 22.95 -5.26
N THR A 26 -12.49 21.68 -4.89
CA THR A 26 -12.11 21.30 -3.52
C THR A 26 -10.74 21.85 -3.14
N LEU A 27 -9.76 21.79 -4.06
CA LEU A 27 -8.42 22.33 -3.83
C LEU A 27 -8.46 23.84 -3.55
N LYS A 28 -9.22 24.60 -4.35
CA LYS A 28 -9.39 26.05 -4.16
C LYS A 28 -10.13 26.41 -2.88
N GLN A 29 -10.98 25.53 -2.37
CA GLN A 29 -11.65 25.72 -1.08
C GLN A 29 -10.74 25.42 0.10
N ALA A 30 -9.81 24.47 -0.04
CA ALA A 30 -8.91 24.05 1.04
C ALA A 30 -7.69 24.98 1.22
N ILE A 31 -7.16 25.56 0.13
CA ILE A 31 -6.00 26.46 0.19
C ILE A 31 -6.20 27.66 1.15
N PRO A 32 -7.34 28.38 1.13
CA PRO A 32 -7.59 29.51 2.03
C PRO A 32 -7.74 29.14 3.50
N CYS A 33 -7.91 27.86 3.83
CA CYS A 33 -8.02 27.40 5.23
C CYS A 33 -6.67 27.40 5.96
N HIS A 34 -5.58 27.76 5.29
CA HIS A 34 -4.24 27.84 5.85
C HIS A 34 -3.74 29.28 5.84
N ASP A 35 -3.14 29.72 6.95
CA ASP A 35 -2.61 31.08 7.12
C ASP A 35 -1.28 31.34 6.38
N THR A 36 -0.68 30.31 5.78
CA THR A 36 0.60 30.40 5.06
C THR A 36 0.42 30.71 3.58
N LYS A 37 1.52 31.02 2.88
CA LYS A 37 1.50 31.18 1.42
C LYS A 37 0.95 29.91 0.78
N TRP A 38 0.12 30.05 -0.25
CA TRP A 38 -0.52 28.92 -0.91
C TRP A 38 0.47 27.86 -1.43
N THR A 39 1.69 28.26 -1.80
CA THR A 39 2.76 27.36 -2.25
C THR A 39 3.29 26.47 -1.13
N GLU A 40 3.30 26.99 0.11
CA GLU A 40 3.76 26.28 1.30
C GLU A 40 2.67 25.38 1.88
N SER A 41 1.39 25.77 1.77
CA SER A 41 0.27 24.93 2.20
C SER A 41 -0.10 23.83 1.19
N LEU A 42 0.26 23.99 -0.09
CA LEU A 42 -0.11 23.06 -1.16
C LEU A 42 0.26 21.58 -0.87
N PRO A 43 1.47 21.24 -0.40
CA PRO A 43 1.81 19.85 -0.11
C PRO A 43 0.92 19.24 0.98
N VAL A 44 0.58 20.01 2.01
CA VAL A 44 -0.28 19.57 3.13
C VAL A 44 -1.71 19.38 2.66
N VAL A 45 -2.25 20.32 1.90
CA VAL A 45 -3.60 20.22 1.31
C VAL A 45 -3.69 18.99 0.40
N LEU A 46 -2.71 18.78 -0.48
CA LEU A 46 -2.68 17.62 -1.37
C LEU A 46 -2.55 16.30 -0.60
N LEU A 47 -1.79 16.28 0.49
CA LEU A 47 -1.71 15.13 1.39
C LEU A 47 -3.08 14.80 1.98
N GLY A 48 -3.77 15.81 2.52
CA GLY A 48 -5.12 15.66 3.08
C GLY A 48 -6.11 15.13 2.05
N LEU A 49 -6.15 15.70 0.84
CA LEU A 49 -7.02 15.24 -0.25
C LEU A 49 -6.73 13.80 -0.72
N ARG A 50 -5.48 13.32 -0.56
CA ARG A 50 -5.11 11.94 -0.90
C ARG A 50 -5.40 10.96 0.22
N ALA A 51 -5.33 11.39 1.47
CA ALA A 51 -5.58 10.59 2.67
C ALA A 51 -7.08 10.45 2.96
N CYS A 52 -7.87 11.49 2.67
CA CYS A 52 -9.29 11.53 2.96
C CYS A 52 -10.06 10.42 2.25
N ILE A 53 -10.97 9.76 2.99
CA ILE A 53 -11.86 8.74 2.47
C ILE A 53 -12.92 9.44 1.62
N LYS A 54 -13.08 8.98 0.37
CA LYS A 54 -14.21 9.38 -0.47
C LYS A 54 -15.37 8.43 -0.23
N GLU A 55 -16.50 8.96 0.21
CA GLU A 55 -17.72 8.18 0.49
C GLU A 55 -18.18 7.39 -0.75
N ASP A 56 -18.18 8.02 -1.93
CA ASP A 56 -18.55 7.38 -3.21
C ASP A 56 -17.74 6.11 -3.53
N LEU A 57 -16.49 6.07 -3.09
CA LEU A 57 -15.54 4.99 -3.38
C LEU A 57 -15.32 4.07 -2.16
N ASN A 58 -15.83 4.47 -0.99
CA ASN A 58 -15.51 3.91 0.32
C ASN A 58 -13.99 3.68 0.52
N ALA A 59 -13.17 4.55 -0.06
CA ALA A 59 -11.71 4.43 -0.10
C ALA A 59 -11.04 5.79 -0.29
N SER A 60 -9.79 5.91 0.15
CA SER A 60 -8.95 7.08 -0.13
C SER A 60 -8.18 6.92 -1.45
N CYS A 61 -7.85 8.04 -2.10
CA CYS A 61 -7.06 8.02 -3.33
C CYS A 61 -5.71 7.32 -3.14
N ALA A 62 -5.05 7.56 -1.99
CA ALA A 62 -3.80 6.91 -1.67
C ALA A 62 -3.95 5.38 -1.51
N LYS A 63 -5.03 4.91 -0.87
CA LYS A 63 -5.34 3.47 -0.77
C LYS A 63 -5.55 2.83 -2.13
N MET A 64 -6.24 3.51 -3.06
CA MET A 64 -6.47 2.98 -4.40
C MET A 64 -5.19 2.87 -5.23
N VAL A 65 -4.25 3.81 -5.07
CA VAL A 65 -3.00 3.82 -5.84
C VAL A 65 -1.96 2.88 -5.25
N PHE A 66 -1.79 2.89 -3.92
CA PHE A 66 -0.72 2.15 -3.23
C PHE A 66 -1.19 0.83 -2.60
N GLY A 67 -2.49 0.53 -2.62
CA GLY A 67 -3.08 -0.64 -1.96
C GLY A 67 -3.21 -0.52 -0.43
N LYS A 68 -2.67 0.55 0.17
CA LYS A 68 -2.70 0.79 1.63
C LYS A 68 -2.96 2.27 1.93
N THR A 69 -3.59 2.55 3.07
CA THR A 69 -3.73 3.91 3.58
C THR A 69 -2.36 4.51 3.91
N ILE A 70 -2.19 5.80 3.60
CA ILE A 70 -0.98 6.54 3.99
C ILE A 70 -1.07 6.89 5.47
N LEU A 71 0.07 6.80 6.16
CA LEU A 71 0.17 7.21 7.56
C LEU A 71 0.34 8.72 7.62
N LEU A 72 -0.53 9.39 8.38
CA LEU A 72 -0.39 10.83 8.63
C LEU A 72 0.56 11.07 9.80
N PRO A 73 1.29 12.20 9.83
CA PRO A 73 2.17 12.53 10.95
C PRO A 73 1.49 12.47 12.32
N GLY A 74 0.20 12.82 12.40
CA GLY A 74 -0.58 12.74 13.65
C GLY A 74 -0.88 11.32 14.13
N GLU A 75 -1.02 10.35 13.22
CA GLU A 75 -1.24 8.93 13.57
C GLU A 75 0.02 8.27 14.13
N PHE A 76 1.20 8.85 13.87
CA PHE A 76 2.47 8.37 14.43
C PHE A 76 2.59 8.64 15.93
N PHE A 77 1.88 9.67 16.42
CA PHE A 77 1.99 10.18 17.78
C PHE A 77 0.73 9.95 18.60
N GLU A 78 -0.24 9.14 18.11
CA GLU A 78 -1.22 8.61 19.04
C GLU A 78 -0.43 7.94 20.17
N PRO A 79 -0.61 8.35 21.45
CA PRO A 79 -0.22 7.47 22.53
C PRO A 79 -1.06 6.26 22.25
N ALA A 80 -0.41 5.19 21.79
CA ALA A 80 -1.10 3.95 21.57
C ALA A 80 -1.99 3.77 22.79
N SER A 81 -3.28 3.51 22.56
CA SER A 81 -4.17 3.02 23.61
C SER A 81 -3.63 1.66 24.02
N GLN A 82 -2.46 1.69 24.63
CA GLN A 82 -1.74 0.61 25.25
C GLN A 82 -2.51 0.45 26.55
N THR A 83 -3.56 -0.36 26.50
CA THR A 83 -3.43 -1.53 27.38
C THR A 83 -2.07 -2.12 27.05
N PRO A 84 -1.09 -2.14 27.96
CA PRO A 84 0.14 -2.85 27.72
C PRO A 84 -0.27 -4.32 27.57
N THR A 85 -0.56 -4.74 26.34
CA THR A 85 -0.67 -6.16 26.03
C THR A 85 0.73 -6.65 26.31
N ASP A 86 0.86 -7.41 27.40
CA ASP A 86 2.09 -8.08 27.76
C ASP A 86 2.67 -8.66 26.46
N PRO A 87 3.93 -8.37 26.10
CA PRO A 87 4.56 -8.90 24.89
C PRO A 87 4.30 -10.41 24.72
N SER A 88 4.17 -11.13 25.82
CA SER A 88 3.79 -12.55 25.86
C SER A 88 2.37 -12.81 25.33
N GLU A 89 1.38 -12.02 25.74
CA GLU A 89 -0.01 -12.12 25.28
C GLU A 89 -0.13 -11.81 23.78
N PHE A 90 0.59 -10.79 23.29
CA PHE A 90 0.67 -10.48 21.87
C PHE A 90 1.25 -11.67 21.07
N LEU A 91 2.37 -12.23 21.54
CA LEU A 91 3.00 -13.38 20.89
C LEU A 91 2.11 -14.63 20.91
N LEU A 92 1.34 -14.85 21.97
CA LEU A 92 0.38 -15.94 22.06
C LEU A 92 -0.74 -15.77 21.02
N ARG A 93 -1.36 -14.58 20.94
CA ARG A 93 -2.36 -14.25 19.90
C ARG A 93 -1.81 -14.39 18.48
N LEU A 94 -0.59 -13.91 18.25
CA LEU A 94 0.07 -14.01 16.95
C LEU A 94 0.29 -15.49 16.58
N ARG A 95 0.77 -16.32 17.50
CA ARG A 95 0.96 -17.75 17.25
C ARG A 95 -0.36 -18.47 16.98
N GLU A 96 -1.42 -18.15 17.72
CA GLU A 96 -2.74 -18.74 17.48
C GLU A 96 -3.30 -18.35 16.11
N THR A 97 -3.20 -17.08 15.72
CA THR A 97 -3.66 -16.62 14.40
C THR A 97 -2.87 -17.27 13.27
N PHE A 98 -1.54 -17.36 13.37
CA PHE A 98 -0.74 -18.07 12.36
C PHE A 98 -0.98 -19.58 12.33
N ARG A 99 -1.39 -20.20 13.44
CA ARG A 99 -1.82 -21.62 13.45
C ARG A 99 -3.15 -21.85 12.75
N THR A 100 -4.07 -20.89 12.81
CA THR A 100 -5.38 -21.00 12.15
C THR A 100 -5.32 -20.64 10.67
N LEU A 101 -4.34 -19.83 10.27
CA LEU A 101 -4.03 -19.58 8.86
C LEU A 101 -3.49 -20.85 8.20
N LYS A 102 -4.38 -21.61 7.54
CA LYS A 102 -3.96 -22.66 6.62
C LYS A 102 -3.33 -22.00 5.39
N PRO A 103 -2.14 -22.42 4.95
CA PRO A 103 -1.61 -21.98 3.68
C PRO A 103 -2.63 -22.32 2.59
N THR A 104 -3.18 -21.28 1.95
CA THR A 104 -3.93 -21.50 0.71
C THR A 104 -2.92 -22.04 -0.29
N PRO A 105 -3.16 -23.21 -0.91
CA PRO A 105 -2.27 -23.70 -1.95
C PRO A 105 -2.18 -22.62 -3.02
N ALA A 106 -0.98 -22.05 -3.17
CA ALA A 106 -0.70 -21.21 -4.32
C ALA A 106 -0.98 -22.05 -5.57
N SER A 107 -1.48 -21.41 -6.63
CA SER A 107 -1.64 -22.08 -7.92
C SER A 107 -0.26 -22.58 -8.39
N CYS A 108 0.04 -23.85 -8.12
CA CYS A 108 1.26 -24.51 -8.55
C CYS A 108 1.12 -24.85 -10.03
N HIS A 109 1.45 -23.90 -10.91
CA HIS A 109 1.45 -24.11 -12.35
C HIS A 109 2.57 -25.04 -12.84
N SER A 110 3.49 -25.48 -11.97
CA SER A 110 4.52 -26.47 -12.31
C SER A 110 4.35 -27.74 -11.48
N SER A 111 3.67 -28.73 -12.07
CA SER A 111 3.74 -30.14 -11.67
C SER A 111 5.11 -30.76 -12.05
N THR A 112 6.20 -30.01 -11.94
CA THR A 112 7.53 -30.57 -12.20
C THR A 112 7.98 -31.28 -10.94
N SER A 113 8.03 -32.61 -11.03
CA SER A 113 8.75 -33.47 -10.07
C SER A 113 10.08 -32.80 -9.73
N CYS A 114 10.34 -32.61 -8.43
CA CYS A 114 11.63 -32.13 -7.96
C CYS A 114 12.73 -32.95 -8.64
N PHE A 115 13.55 -32.33 -9.48
CA PHE A 115 14.64 -33.00 -10.17
C PHE A 115 15.70 -33.37 -9.14
N VAL A 116 15.78 -34.65 -8.80
CA VAL A 116 16.80 -35.19 -7.89
C VAL A 116 17.84 -35.91 -8.75
N HIS A 117 19.07 -35.42 -8.73
CA HIS A 117 20.16 -36.02 -9.48
C HIS A 117 20.49 -37.42 -8.96
N THR A 118 20.59 -38.43 -9.84
CA THR A 118 20.75 -39.84 -9.45
C THR A 118 21.97 -40.11 -8.57
N ALA A 119 23.06 -39.35 -8.77
CA ALA A 119 24.27 -39.48 -7.96
C ALA A 119 24.06 -39.11 -6.48
N LEU A 120 23.02 -38.32 -6.13
CA LEU A 120 22.69 -38.02 -4.73
C LEU A 120 22.36 -39.28 -3.92
N LYS A 121 21.96 -40.38 -4.57
CA LYS A 121 21.68 -41.65 -3.89
C LYS A 121 22.96 -42.37 -3.40
N THR A 122 24.12 -42.05 -3.98
CA THR A 122 25.40 -42.72 -3.71
C THR A 122 26.47 -41.77 -3.18
N CYS A 123 26.19 -40.47 -3.11
CA CYS A 123 27.14 -39.48 -2.61
C CYS A 123 27.31 -39.59 -1.08
N SER A 124 28.57 -39.55 -0.61
CA SER A 124 28.89 -39.49 0.82
C SER A 124 28.79 -38.07 1.41
N HIS A 125 28.98 -37.04 0.58
CA HIS A 125 28.95 -35.64 0.98
C HIS A 125 28.19 -34.80 -0.04
N VAL A 126 27.51 -33.75 0.43
CA VAL A 126 26.77 -32.80 -0.40
C VAL A 126 27.09 -31.39 0.10
N PHE A 127 27.28 -30.44 -0.83
CA PHE A 127 27.40 -29.03 -0.50
C PHE A 127 26.01 -28.40 -0.36
N VAL A 128 25.71 -27.92 0.85
CA VAL A 128 24.47 -27.20 1.13
C VAL A 128 24.75 -25.70 1.06
N ARG A 129 24.08 -25.01 0.13
CA ARG A 129 24.11 -23.55 0.09
C ARG A 129 23.18 -23.01 1.18
N VAL A 130 23.77 -22.39 2.19
CA VAL A 130 23.03 -21.67 3.23
C VAL A 130 23.02 -20.18 2.86
N GLU A 131 21.91 -19.73 2.28
CA GLU A 131 21.66 -18.30 2.07
C GLU A 131 21.25 -17.69 3.41
N GLY A 132 22.21 -17.10 4.13
CA GLY A 132 21.96 -16.36 5.37
C GLY A 132 22.90 -15.17 5.48
N LEU A 133 22.37 -14.02 5.89
CA LEU A 133 23.18 -12.91 6.41
C LEU A 133 23.78 -13.39 7.74
N LYS A 134 25.11 -13.57 7.76
CA LYS A 134 25.82 -13.78 9.03
C LYS A 134 25.65 -12.53 9.91
N PRO A 135 25.42 -12.70 11.22
CA PRO A 135 25.37 -11.58 12.17
C PRO A 135 26.71 -10.85 12.27
#